data_AF-A0A970JIH7-F1
#
_entry.id   AF-A0A970JIH7-F1
#
_cell.length_a   1.000
_cell.length_b   1.000
_cell.length_c   1.000
_cell.angle_alpha   90.00
_cell.angle_beta   90.00
_cell.angle_gamma   90.00
#
_symmetry.space_group_name_H-M   'P 1'
#
loop_
_entity.id
_entity.type
_entity.pdbx_description
1 polymer ?
#
loop_
_entity_poly.entity_id
_entity_poly.type
_entity_poly.pdbx_seq_one_letter_code
_entity_poly.pdbx_strand_id
1 'polypeptide(L)'
;MGLGLLFLGYVIYTIFTFAPSFFITDIIGCYLMVEAHIRLVPYGRRFRFSSAALYVLFFHAFAQGVYYTLTVLGIIEAITWVDELILLIRHAVLFVYTVVLLLALRELSLSVGDIKLAGKAKRNIYLFAISYVFIITLSLDYAWLDSYKAAFSAFALLFRLVCAILISAYIYSCYMWICPASDHDMKPKESKFAAFFKSKGKVNSGNSVDTSEIANKGANTESSDNN
;
A
#
# COMPACT_ATOMS: atom_id res chain seq x y z
N MET A 1 6.73 -13.37 -2.39
CA MET A 1 5.43 -12.70 -2.65
C MET A 1 5.50 -11.24 -2.22
N GLY A 2 4.66 -10.36 -2.80
CA GLY A 2 4.67 -8.92 -2.50
C GLY A 2 4.44 -8.59 -1.03
N LEU A 3 3.46 -9.22 -0.36
CA LEU A 3 3.16 -8.94 1.06
C LEU A 3 4.27 -9.39 2.03
N GLY A 4 4.97 -10.48 1.74
CA GLY A 4 6.11 -10.95 2.55
C GLY A 4 7.32 -10.00 2.47
N LEU A 5 7.63 -9.52 1.25
CA LEU A 5 8.66 -8.49 1.05
C LEU A 5 8.27 -7.16 1.69
N LEU A 6 6.98 -6.80 1.64
CA LEU A 6 6.46 -5.60 2.29
C LEU A 6 6.64 -5.67 3.81
N PHE A 7 6.32 -6.82 4.41
CA PHE A 7 6.53 -7.05 5.85
C PHE A 7 8.01 -6.92 6.21
N LEU A 8 8.88 -7.64 5.51
CA LEU A 8 10.32 -7.63 5.78
C LEU A 8 10.91 -6.22 5.64
N GLY A 9 10.61 -5.53 4.54
CA GLY A 9 11.09 -4.18 4.29
C GLY A 9 10.56 -3.17 5.32
N TYR A 10 9.27 -3.26 5.69
CA TYR A 10 8.68 -2.37 6.70
C TYR A 10 9.29 -2.59 8.09
N VAL A 11 9.56 -3.84 8.47
CA VAL A 11 10.23 -4.18 9.73
C VAL A 11 11.67 -3.64 9.74
N ILE A 12 12.44 -3.85 8.68
CA ILE A 12 13.81 -3.32 8.56
C ILE A 12 13.80 -1.79 8.65
N TYR A 13 12.92 -1.13 7.89
CA TYR A 13 12.79 0.32 7.95
C TYR A 13 12.45 0.78 9.37
N THR A 14 11.38 0.24 9.98
CA THR A 14 10.87 0.77 11.26
C THR A 14 11.69 0.41 12.50
N ILE A 15 12.39 -0.73 12.54
CA ILE A 15 13.21 -1.14 13.68
C ILE A 15 14.54 -0.36 13.73
N PHE A 16 15.10 0.00 12.58
CA PHE A 16 16.42 0.62 12.52
C PHE A 16 16.40 2.15 12.26
N THR A 17 15.25 2.70 11.83
CA THR A 17 14.99 4.15 11.66
C THR A 17 15.16 4.98 12.95
N PHE A 18 15.34 4.38 14.14
CA PHE A 18 15.47 5.15 15.39
C PHE A 18 16.74 6.01 15.50
N ALA A 19 17.76 5.81 14.66
CA ALA A 19 18.92 6.69 14.60
C ALA A 19 19.24 7.16 13.17
N PRO A 20 19.59 8.45 12.97
CA PRO A 20 19.98 8.99 11.66
C PRO A 20 21.20 8.29 11.03
N SER A 21 22.06 7.69 11.85
CA SER A 21 23.26 6.97 11.43
C SER A 21 22.99 5.66 10.67
N PHE A 22 21.77 5.12 10.74
CA PHE A 22 21.40 3.87 10.08
C PHE A 22 20.74 4.06 8.71
N PHE A 23 21.09 5.10 7.97
CA PHE A 23 20.53 5.40 6.64
C PHE A 23 20.60 4.22 5.65
N ILE A 24 21.61 3.34 5.79
CA ILE A 24 21.75 2.10 4.99
C ILE A 24 20.52 1.20 5.18
N THR A 25 20.06 1.04 6.42
CA THR A 25 18.88 0.21 6.72
C THR A 25 17.60 0.85 6.19
N ASP A 26 17.52 2.18 6.18
CA ASP A 26 16.40 2.91 5.58
C ASP A 26 16.35 2.68 4.05
N ILE A 27 17.50 2.73 3.38
CA ILE A 27 17.62 2.45 1.94
C ILE A 27 17.22 1.00 1.64
N ILE A 28 17.76 0.02 2.38
CA ILE A 28 17.44 -1.41 2.20
C ILE A 28 15.96 -1.67 2.47
N GLY A 29 15.42 -1.13 3.56
CA GLY A 29 14.00 -1.26 3.91
C GLY A 29 13.10 -0.69 2.83
N CYS A 30 13.35 0.54 2.39
CA CYS A 30 12.61 1.17 1.30
C CYS A 30 12.74 0.40 -0.02
N TYR A 31 13.93 -0.12 -0.37
CA TYR A 31 14.13 -0.93 -1.57
C TYR A 31 13.24 -2.18 -1.57
N LEU A 32 13.23 -2.94 -0.48
CA LEU A 32 12.37 -4.12 -0.33
C LEU A 32 10.88 -3.77 -0.40
N MET A 33 10.49 -2.64 0.19
CA MET A 33 9.12 -2.15 0.12
C MET A 33 8.74 -1.71 -1.31
N VAL A 34 9.67 -1.15 -2.10
CA VAL A 34 9.43 -0.76 -3.50
C VAL A 34 9.20 -2.01 -4.34
N GLU A 35 10.08 -3.00 -4.21
CA GLU A 35 9.94 -4.29 -4.89
C GLU A 35 8.62 -4.98 -4.51
N ALA A 36 8.25 -4.90 -3.24
CA ALA A 36 6.95 -5.37 -2.78
C ALA A 36 5.78 -4.64 -3.47
N HIS A 37 5.85 -3.31 -3.59
CA HIS A 37 4.81 -2.50 -4.24
C HIS A 37 4.69 -2.84 -5.72
N ILE A 38 5.79 -3.00 -6.46
CA ILE A 38 5.77 -3.39 -7.87
C ILE A 38 4.94 -4.68 -8.05
N ARG A 39 5.12 -5.64 -7.15
CA ARG A 39 4.36 -6.90 -7.14
C ARG A 39 2.91 -6.74 -6.65
N LEU A 40 2.60 -5.72 -5.84
CA LEU A 40 1.27 -5.48 -5.26
C LEU A 40 0.37 -4.54 -6.08
N VAL A 41 0.94 -3.70 -6.95
CA VAL A 41 0.21 -2.76 -7.83
C VAL A 41 -0.93 -3.44 -8.63
N PRO A 42 -0.75 -4.64 -9.21
CA PRO A 42 -1.81 -5.33 -9.96
C PRO A 42 -3.06 -5.68 -9.12
N TYR A 43 -2.94 -5.72 -7.80
CA TYR A 43 -4.01 -6.14 -6.89
C TYR A 43 -4.91 -4.99 -6.42
N GLY A 44 -4.47 -3.74 -6.57
CA GLY A 44 -5.25 -2.59 -6.13
C GLY A 44 -4.68 -1.25 -6.56
N ARG A 45 -5.55 -0.36 -7.06
CA ARG A 45 -5.16 0.98 -7.52
C ARG A 45 -4.50 1.81 -6.39
N ARG A 46 -4.89 1.59 -5.14
CA ARG A 46 -4.31 2.28 -3.97
C ARG A 46 -2.83 1.98 -3.75
N PHE A 47 -2.34 0.82 -4.18
CA PHE A 47 -0.91 0.52 -4.14
C PHE A 47 -0.09 1.43 -5.06
N ARG A 48 -0.67 2.00 -6.13
CA ARG A 48 0.02 2.99 -6.97
C ARG A 48 0.31 4.29 -6.21
N PHE A 49 -0.67 4.77 -5.44
CA PHE A 49 -0.50 5.96 -4.61
C PHE A 49 0.48 5.72 -3.46
N SER A 50 0.39 4.55 -2.81
CA SER A 50 1.34 4.13 -1.78
C SER A 50 2.77 4.05 -2.34
N SER A 51 2.92 3.49 -3.55
CA SER A 51 4.21 3.38 -4.23
C SER A 51 4.81 4.74 -4.56
N ALA A 52 4.01 5.73 -4.97
CA ALA A 52 4.51 7.09 -5.23
C ALA A 52 5.09 7.72 -3.97
N ALA A 53 4.40 7.65 -2.83
CA ALA A 53 4.91 8.14 -1.55
C ALA A 53 6.18 7.38 -1.12
N LEU A 54 6.24 6.07 -1.40
CA LEU A 54 7.41 5.26 -1.11
C LEU A 54 8.63 5.62 -1.95
N TYR A 55 8.46 5.94 -3.25
CA TYR A 55 9.55 6.43 -4.07
C TYR A 55 10.13 7.73 -3.53
N VAL A 56 9.27 8.67 -3.12
CA VAL A 56 9.72 9.91 -2.47
C VAL A 56 10.50 9.59 -1.19
N LEU A 57 10.02 8.64 -0.38
CA LEU A 57 10.70 8.22 0.85
C LEU A 57 12.06 7.57 0.57
N PHE A 58 12.16 6.78 -0.50
CA PHE A 58 13.42 6.14 -0.94
C PHE A 58 14.45 7.18 -1.38
N PHE A 59 14.06 8.11 -2.26
CA PHE A 59 14.96 9.19 -2.70
C PHE A 59 15.36 10.11 -1.56
N HIS A 60 14.43 10.39 -0.63
CA HIS A 60 14.72 11.15 0.58
C HIS A 60 15.76 10.44 1.46
N ALA A 61 15.60 9.13 1.71
CA ALA A 61 16.57 8.35 2.48
C ALA A 61 17.96 8.35 1.84
N PHE A 62 18.03 8.27 0.50
CA PHE A 62 19.29 8.36 -0.23
C PHE A 62 19.92 9.75 -0.11
N ALA A 63 19.15 10.82 -0.35
CA ALA A 63 19.64 12.20 -0.24
C ALA A 63 20.11 12.52 1.19
N GLN A 64 19.36 12.07 2.20
CA GLN A 64 19.73 12.18 3.60
C GLN A 64 21.06 11.45 3.89
N GLY A 65 21.21 10.21 3.38
CA GLY A 65 22.45 9.44 3.52
C GLY A 65 23.67 10.13 2.90
N VAL A 66 23.52 10.71 1.70
CA VAL A 66 24.57 11.49 1.04
C VAL A 66 24.93 12.72 1.86
N TYR A 67 23.93 13.51 2.29
CA TYR A 67 24.15 14.71 3.10
C TYR A 67 24.91 14.40 4.40
N TYR A 68 24.47 13.41 5.18
CA TYR A 68 25.16 13.03 6.42
C TYR A 68 26.56 12.48 6.16
N THR A 69 26.77 11.72 5.08
CA THR A 69 28.10 11.20 4.73
C THR A 69 29.06 12.35 4.39
N LEU A 70 28.63 13.31 3.56
CA LEU A 70 29.44 14.47 3.22
C LEU A 70 29.76 15.35 4.43
N THR A 71 28.79 15.48 5.36
CA THR A 71 28.95 16.23 6.61
C THR A 71 29.96 15.56 7.53
N VAL A 72 29.87 14.23 7.71
CA VAL A 72 30.81 13.45 8.53
C VAL A 72 32.22 13.45 7.94
N LEU A 73 32.35 13.46 6.61
CA LEU A 73 33.63 13.60 5.92
C LEU A 73 34.19 15.02 5.92
N GLY A 74 33.47 16.01 6.49
CA GLY A 74 33.90 17.40 6.54
C GLY A 74 33.90 18.13 5.19
N ILE A 75 33.20 17.59 4.19
CA ILE A 75 33.11 18.18 2.85
C ILE A 75 32.09 19.33 2.84
N ILE A 76 31.03 19.22 3.65
CA ILE A 76 30.01 20.25 3.85
C ILE A 76 29.79 20.51 5.34
N GLU A 77 29.42 21.73 5.69
CA GLU A 77 29.06 22.09 7.06
C GLU A 77 27.64 21.64 7.40
N ALA A 78 27.44 21.17 8.63
CA ALA A 78 26.12 20.84 9.15
C ALA A 78 25.33 22.13 9.39
N ILE A 79 24.15 22.25 8.78
CA ILE A 79 23.30 23.43 8.91
C ILE A 79 22.02 23.00 9.63
N THR A 80 21.77 23.56 10.82
CA THR A 80 20.68 23.15 11.72
C THR A 80 19.30 23.19 11.08
N TRP A 81 18.97 24.26 10.35
CA TRP A 81 17.66 24.37 9.68
C TRP A 81 17.48 23.35 8.55
N VAL A 82 18.58 22.91 7.91
CA VAL A 82 18.55 21.87 6.88
C VAL A 82 18.22 20.52 7.52
N ASP A 83 18.82 20.22 8.67
CA ASP A 83 18.55 18.99 9.42
C ASP A 83 17.09 18.92 9.88
N GLU A 84 16.55 20.01 10.41
CA GLU A 84 15.14 20.12 10.80
C GLU A 84 14.20 19.95 9.60
N LEU A 85 14.53 20.56 8.46
CA LEU A 85 13.74 20.44 7.23
C LEU A 85 13.76 19.00 6.69
N ILE A 86 14.92 18.35 6.66
CA ILE A 86 15.08 16.95 6.25
C ILE A 86 14.22 16.05 7.15
N LEU A 87 14.27 16.27 8.46
CA LEU A 87 13.50 15.53 9.44
C LEU A 87 11.99 15.73 9.25
N LEU A 88 11.55 16.97 9.00
CA LEU A 88 10.14 17.30 8.77
C LEU A 88 9.60 16.64 7.50
N ILE A 89 10.35 16.72 6.40
CA ILE A 89 9.99 16.08 5.13
C ILE A 89 9.90 14.57 5.29
N ARG A 90 10.89 13.94 5.95
CA ARG A 90 10.85 12.51 6.27
C ARG A 90 9.56 12.15 6.98
N HIS A 91 9.18 12.95 7.97
CA HIS A 91 7.98 12.72 8.73
C HIS A 91 6.72 12.84 7.85
N ALA A 92 6.55 13.95 7.14
CA ALA A 92 5.40 14.15 6.26
C ALA A 92 5.23 13.00 5.24
N VAL A 93 6.31 12.58 4.60
CA VAL A 93 6.28 11.50 3.59
C VAL A 93 5.97 10.15 4.24
N LEU A 94 6.58 9.82 5.37
CA LEU A 94 6.32 8.58 6.10
C LEU A 94 4.86 8.48 6.56
N PHE A 95 4.27 9.60 6.99
CA PHE A 95 2.86 9.67 7.36
C PHE A 95 1.97 9.34 6.17
N VAL A 96 2.16 10.05 5.06
CA VAL A 96 1.38 9.85 3.83
C VAL A 96 1.53 8.40 3.34
N TYR A 97 2.77 7.90 3.27
CA TYR A 97 3.04 6.51 2.88
C TYR A 97 2.27 5.51 3.75
N THR A 98 2.41 5.61 5.07
CA THR A 98 1.84 4.61 5.99
C THR A 98 0.32 4.62 5.97
N VAL A 99 -0.30 5.80 5.91
CA VAL A 99 -1.77 5.92 5.81
C VAL A 99 -2.27 5.33 4.49
N VAL A 100 -1.65 5.68 3.36
CA VAL A 100 -2.07 5.17 2.05
C VAL A 100 -1.83 3.66 1.93
N LEU A 101 -0.74 3.15 2.50
CA LEU A 101 -0.45 1.71 2.58
C LEU A 101 -1.56 0.97 3.34
N LEU A 102 -1.91 1.43 4.54
CA LEU A 102 -2.96 0.81 5.35
C LEU A 102 -4.33 0.88 4.65
N LEU A 103 -4.61 1.96 3.92
CA LEU A 103 -5.80 2.08 3.09
C LEU A 103 -5.81 1.12 1.89
N ALA A 104 -4.64 0.83 1.30
CA ALA A 104 -4.48 -0.15 0.23
C ALA A 104 -4.67 -1.58 0.74
N LEU A 105 -4.02 -1.93 1.84
CA LEU A 105 -4.18 -3.22 2.50
C LEU A 105 -5.61 -3.44 2.98
N ARG A 106 -6.28 -2.40 3.49
CA ARG A 106 -7.71 -2.48 3.83
C ARG A 106 -8.58 -2.80 2.63
N GLU A 107 -8.35 -2.14 1.48
CA GLU A 107 -9.10 -2.43 0.25
C GLU A 107 -8.87 -3.89 -0.18
N LEU A 108 -7.64 -4.38 -0.06
CA LEU A 108 -7.29 -5.76 -0.35
C LEU A 108 -8.01 -6.74 0.61
N SER A 109 -8.00 -6.49 1.92
CA SER A 109 -8.71 -7.31 2.91
C SER A 109 -10.22 -7.36 2.64
N LEU A 110 -10.83 -6.24 2.25
CA LEU A 110 -12.24 -6.21 1.88
C LEU A 110 -12.52 -6.99 0.59
N SER A 111 -11.60 -6.99 -0.37
CA SER A 111 -11.77 -7.72 -1.63
C SER A 111 -11.78 -9.24 -1.45
N VAL A 112 -11.17 -9.76 -0.38
CA VAL A 112 -11.23 -11.19 0.00
C VAL A 112 -12.31 -11.50 1.02
N GLY A 113 -13.14 -10.52 1.41
CA GLY A 113 -14.23 -10.71 2.36
C GLY A 113 -13.84 -10.74 3.85
N ASP A 114 -12.58 -10.45 4.20
CA ASP A 114 -12.14 -10.42 5.61
C ASP A 114 -12.41 -9.05 6.26
N ILE A 115 -13.62 -8.92 6.81
CA ILE A 115 -14.09 -7.70 7.49
C ILE A 115 -13.30 -7.45 8.79
N LYS A 116 -12.88 -8.50 9.51
CA LYS A 116 -12.13 -8.36 10.76
C LYS A 116 -10.75 -7.76 10.48
N LEU A 117 -10.07 -8.24 9.44
CA LEU A 117 -8.79 -7.72 8.99
C LEU A 117 -8.92 -6.28 8.48
N ALA A 118 -9.97 -5.97 7.70
CA ALA A 118 -10.25 -4.60 7.28
C ALA A 118 -10.54 -3.63 8.46
N GLY A 119 -11.10 -4.14 9.56
CA GLY A 119 -11.29 -3.39 10.81
C GLY A 119 -9.95 -3.09 11.52
N LYS A 120 -9.02 -4.05 11.55
CA LYS A 120 -7.67 -3.86 12.10
C LYS A 120 -6.92 -2.74 11.40
N ALA A 121 -7.05 -2.61 10.07
CA ALA A 121 -6.47 -1.48 9.33
C ALA A 121 -6.97 -0.12 9.82
N LYS A 122 -8.28 0.06 10.01
CA LYS A 122 -8.85 1.31 10.52
C LYS A 122 -8.26 1.68 11.88
N ARG A 123 -8.24 0.72 12.80
CA ARG A 123 -7.65 0.89 14.14
C ARG A 123 -6.18 1.33 14.03
N ASN A 124 -5.40 0.65 13.20
CA ASN A 124 -3.98 0.97 13.02
C ASN A 124 -3.76 2.35 12.40
N ILE A 125 -4.64 2.81 11.48
CA ILE A 125 -4.59 4.18 10.95
C ILE A 125 -4.80 5.20 12.08
N TYR A 126 -5.81 5.02 12.93
CA TYR A 126 -6.07 5.94 14.04
C TYR A 126 -4.92 5.97 15.06
N LEU A 127 -4.44 4.79 15.49
CA LEU A 127 -3.31 4.71 16.42
C LEU A 127 -2.05 5.35 15.84
N PHE A 128 -1.77 5.09 14.55
CA PHE A 128 -0.64 5.72 13.86
C PHE A 128 -0.82 7.24 13.77
N ALA A 129 -2.00 7.75 13.42
CA ALA A 129 -2.23 9.19 13.35
C ALA A 129 -2.07 9.88 14.71
N ILE A 130 -2.60 9.29 15.78
CA ILE A 130 -2.45 9.81 17.15
C ILE A 130 -0.97 9.80 17.56
N SER A 131 -0.25 8.69 17.33
CA SER A 131 1.18 8.63 17.65
C SER A 131 1.98 9.64 16.84
N TYR A 132 1.59 9.88 15.59
CA TYR A 132 2.22 10.87 14.72
C TYR A 132 2.09 12.30 15.24
N VAL A 133 0.86 12.70 15.57
CA VAL A 133 0.58 14.04 16.12
C VAL A 133 1.33 14.24 17.43
N PHE A 134 1.36 13.21 18.27
CA PHE A 134 2.08 13.26 19.54
C PHE A 134 3.59 13.46 19.35
N ILE A 135 4.21 12.72 18.42
CA ILE A 135 5.65 12.86 18.10
C ILE A 135 5.94 14.25 17.53
N ILE A 136 5.19 14.70 16.52
CA ILE A 136 5.39 16.02 15.92
C ILE A 136 5.27 17.11 16.97
N THR A 137 4.23 17.04 17.82
CA THR A 137 4.01 18.03 18.88
C THR A 137 5.23 18.11 19.77
N LEU A 138 5.76 16.98 20.24
CA LEU A 138 6.96 16.94 21.09
C LEU A 138 8.25 17.35 20.36
N SER A 139 8.27 17.35 19.02
CA SER A 139 9.39 17.85 18.23
C SER A 139 9.37 19.38 18.02
N LEU A 140 8.30 20.08 18.38
CA LEU A 140 8.22 21.54 18.23
C LEU A 140 9.05 22.28 19.29
N ASP A 141 9.74 23.34 18.87
CA ASP A 141 10.62 24.11 19.74
C ASP A 141 9.89 25.24 20.47
N TYR A 142 9.05 24.87 21.43
CA TYR A 142 8.40 25.82 22.33
C TYR A 142 8.86 25.61 23.77
N ALA A 143 9.29 26.69 24.43
CA ALA A 143 9.80 26.66 25.80
C ALA A 143 8.82 26.05 26.83
N TRP A 144 7.51 26.26 26.65
CA TRP A 144 6.49 25.66 27.53
C TRP A 144 6.38 24.13 27.38
N LEU A 145 6.91 23.58 26.29
CA LEU A 145 6.86 22.17 25.97
C LEU A 145 8.05 21.38 26.55
N ASP A 146 9.11 22.03 27.00
CA ASP A 146 10.34 21.37 27.39
C ASP A 146 10.16 20.43 28.60
N SER A 147 9.34 20.82 29.58
CA SER A 147 8.95 19.94 30.68
C SER A 147 8.18 18.71 30.21
N TYR A 148 7.35 18.85 29.17
CA TYR A 148 6.62 17.74 28.57
C TYR A 148 7.51 16.84 27.72
N LYS A 149 8.47 17.41 26.95
CA LYS A 149 9.46 16.63 26.19
C LYS A 149 10.28 15.73 27.10
N ALA A 150 10.75 16.27 28.22
CA ALA A 150 11.51 15.51 29.20
C ALA A 150 10.68 14.35 29.79
N ALA A 151 9.40 14.58 30.09
CA ALA A 151 8.53 13.57 30.69
C ALA A 151 8.01 12.51 29.68
N PHE A 152 7.74 12.89 28.44
CA PHE A 152 6.97 12.07 27.49
C PHE A 152 7.75 11.59 26.27
N SER A 153 8.99 12.03 26.04
CA SER A 153 9.81 11.58 24.89
C SER A 153 9.98 10.06 24.83
N ALA A 154 10.31 9.42 25.97
CA ALA A 154 10.44 7.97 26.06
C ALA A 154 9.10 7.26 25.78
N PHE A 155 7.99 7.80 26.30
CA PHE A 155 6.66 7.28 26.03
C PHE A 155 6.27 7.42 24.55
N ALA A 156 6.60 8.55 23.91
CA ALA A 156 6.34 8.78 22.49
C ALA A 156 7.09 7.78 21.61
N LEU A 157 8.37 7.51 21.93
CA LEU A 157 9.17 6.50 21.24
C LEU A 157 8.60 5.09 21.42
N LEU A 158 8.21 4.73 22.65
CA LEU A 158 7.59 3.43 22.93
C LEU A 158 6.25 3.29 22.21
N PHE A 159 5.44 4.34 22.18
CA PHE A 159 4.16 4.33 21.47
C PHE A 159 4.35 4.23 19.95
N ARG A 160 5.37 4.89 19.38
CA ARG A 160 5.79 4.73 17.98
C ARG A 160 6.16 3.28 17.68
N LEU A 161 6.95 2.65 18.56
CA LEU A 161 7.38 1.26 18.43
C LEU A 161 6.18 0.31 18.46
N VAL A 162 5.25 0.49 19.39
CA VAL A 162 4.00 -0.29 19.46
C VAL A 162 3.19 -0.14 18.17
N CYS A 163 3.05 1.08 17.65
CA CYS A 163 2.36 1.31 16.37
C CYS A 163 3.06 0.58 15.22
N ALA A 164 4.39 0.63 15.14
CA ALA A 164 5.16 -0.08 14.13
C ALA A 164 4.95 -1.60 14.22
N ILE A 165 4.98 -2.18 15.43
CA ILE A 165 4.72 -3.61 15.66
C ILE A 165 3.29 -3.97 15.21
N LEU A 166 2.29 -3.17 15.55
CA LEU A 166 0.90 -3.42 15.17
C LEU A 166 0.69 -3.34 13.65
N ILE A 167 1.37 -2.43 12.96
CA ILE A 167 1.33 -2.32 11.50
C ILE A 167 2.04 -3.50 10.86
N SER A 168 3.23 -3.87 11.33
CA SER A 168 3.96 -5.07 10.89
C SER A 168 3.12 -6.34 11.08
N ALA A 169 2.52 -6.52 12.24
CA ALA A 169 1.63 -7.65 12.52
C ALA A 169 0.39 -7.67 11.60
N TYR A 170 -0.12 -6.49 11.23
CA TYR A 170 -1.22 -6.37 10.27
C TYR A 170 -0.79 -6.72 8.84
N ILE A 171 0.38 -6.26 8.39
CA ILE A 171 0.96 -6.65 7.07
C ILE A 171 1.17 -8.16 7.04
N TYR A 172 1.74 -8.74 8.10
CA TYR A 172 1.93 -10.18 8.23
C TYR A 172 0.59 -10.94 8.24
N SER A 173 -0.44 -10.41 8.91
CA SER A 173 -1.78 -10.99 8.86
C SER A 173 -2.33 -10.95 7.44
N CYS A 174 -2.14 -9.85 6.69
CA CYS A 174 -2.52 -9.81 5.28
C CYS A 174 -1.77 -10.88 4.48
N TYR A 175 -0.46 -11.06 4.73
CA TYR A 175 0.31 -12.11 4.08
C TYR A 175 -0.26 -13.52 4.36
N MET A 176 -0.51 -13.88 5.62
CA MET A 176 -1.01 -15.21 6.01
C MET A 176 -2.43 -15.52 5.52
N TRP A 177 -3.34 -14.54 5.58
CA TRP A 177 -4.77 -14.78 5.34
C TRP A 177 -5.20 -14.55 3.89
N ILE A 178 -4.48 -13.72 3.14
CA ILE A 178 -4.80 -13.39 1.74
C ILE A 178 -4.06 -14.32 0.76
N CYS A 179 -2.92 -14.89 1.17
CA CYS A 179 -2.16 -15.84 0.37
C CYS A 179 -2.10 -17.20 1.08
N PRO A 180 -3.05 -18.12 0.83
CA PRO A 180 -2.93 -19.49 1.33
C PRO A 180 -1.70 -20.17 0.69
N ALA A 181 -0.98 -20.96 1.48
CA ALA A 181 0.27 -21.62 1.09
C ALA A 181 0.14 -22.63 -0.08
N SER A 182 -1.08 -22.90 -0.55
CA SER A 182 -1.39 -23.92 -1.57
C SER A 182 -1.73 -23.35 -2.96
N ASP A 183 -1.91 -22.04 -3.13
CA ASP A 183 -2.26 -21.44 -4.42
C ASP A 183 -1.23 -20.39 -4.85
N HIS A 184 -0.58 -20.69 -5.98
CA HIS A 184 0.19 -19.73 -6.74
C HIS A 184 -0.74 -18.59 -7.20
N ASP A 185 -0.41 -17.39 -6.72
CA ASP A 185 -0.93 -16.10 -7.17
C ASP A 185 -2.45 -15.90 -7.06
N MET A 186 -2.82 -15.04 -6.11
CA MET A 186 -4.12 -14.36 -6.12
C MET A 186 -4.33 -13.79 -7.54
N LYS A 187 -5.53 -13.93 -8.12
CA LYS A 187 -5.76 -13.40 -9.46
C LYS A 187 -5.69 -11.87 -9.42
N PRO A 188 -4.93 -11.21 -10.33
CA PRO A 188 -4.89 -9.75 -10.40
C PRO A 188 -6.30 -9.17 -10.51
N LYS A 189 -6.54 -8.01 -9.89
CA LYS A 189 -7.85 -7.36 -9.93
C LYS A 189 -8.15 -6.96 -11.37
N GLU A 190 -9.13 -7.59 -12.02
CA GLU A 190 -9.53 -7.23 -13.39
C GLU A 190 -9.83 -5.72 -13.45
N SER A 191 -9.27 -5.03 -14.44
CA SER A 191 -9.49 -3.58 -14.59
C SER A 191 -10.98 -3.34 -14.88
N LYS A 192 -11.55 -2.25 -14.35
CA LYS A 192 -12.96 -1.89 -14.61
C LYS A 192 -13.27 -1.78 -16.12
N PHE A 193 -12.27 -1.40 -16.92
CA PHE A 193 -12.38 -1.37 -18.37
C PHE A 193 -12.40 -2.77 -18.99
N ALA A 194 -11.54 -3.70 -18.55
CA ALA A 194 -11.55 -5.08 -19.03
C ALA A 194 -12.86 -5.79 -18.68
N ALA A 195 -13.39 -5.57 -17.47
CA ALA A 195 -14.70 -6.09 -17.07
C ALA A 195 -15.85 -5.53 -17.94
N PHE A 196 -15.77 -4.25 -18.33
CA PHE A 196 -16.76 -3.62 -19.21
C PHE A 196 -16.72 -4.18 -20.64
N PHE A 197 -15.53 -4.38 -21.21
CA PHE A 197 -15.39 -4.99 -22.54
C PHE A 197 -15.76 -6.48 -22.56
N LYS A 198 -15.48 -7.22 -21.47
CA LYS A 198 -15.91 -8.62 -21.31
C LYS A 198 -17.44 -8.73 -21.19
N SER A 199 -18.09 -7.77 -20.51
CA SER A 199 -19.54 -7.64 -20.46
C SER A 199 -20.13 -7.31 -21.84
N LYS A 200 -19.55 -6.36 -22.59
CA LYS A 200 -20.00 -6.02 -23.95
C LYS A 200 -19.77 -7.16 -24.96
N GLY A 201 -18.65 -7.88 -24.85
CA GLY A 201 -18.36 -9.05 -25.69
C GLY A 201 -19.31 -10.22 -25.45
N LYS A 202 -19.75 -10.44 -24.20
CA LYS A 202 -20.76 -11.46 -23.88
C LYS A 202 -22.16 -11.09 -24.39
N VAL A 203 -22.50 -9.79 -24.45
CA VAL A 203 -23.79 -9.33 -24.98
C VAL A 203 -23.84 -9.44 -26.51
N ASN A 204 -22.72 -9.26 -27.23
CA ASN A 204 -22.68 -9.41 -28.69
C ASN A 204 -22.57 -10.85 -29.18
N SER A 205 -22.19 -11.81 -28.34
CA SER A 205 -22.08 -13.23 -28.72
C SER A 205 -23.39 -14.02 -28.56
N GLY A 206 -24.47 -13.38 -28.08
CA GLY A 206 -25.77 -14.03 -27.83
C GLY A 206 -26.80 -13.87 -28.96
N ASN A 207 -26.45 -13.19 -30.06
CA ASN A 207 -27.37 -12.87 -31.16
C ASN A 207 -26.97 -13.53 -32.50
N SER A 208 -26.37 -14.71 -32.49
CA SER A 208 -26.41 -15.59 -33.65
C SER A 208 -27.68 -16.44 -33.56
N VAL A 209 -28.78 -15.86 -34.05
CA VAL A 209 -30.08 -16.53 -34.20
C VAL A 209 -29.92 -17.71 -35.16
N ASP A 210 -30.15 -18.91 -34.64
CA ASP A 210 -30.43 -20.11 -35.42
C ASP A 210 -31.56 -19.80 -36.41
N THR A 211 -31.20 -19.62 -37.68
CA THR A 211 -32.15 -19.43 -38.78
C THR A 211 -31.95 -20.58 -39.76
N SER A 212 -32.35 -21.78 -39.37
CA SER A 212 -32.54 -22.90 -40.30
C SER A 212 -33.61 -23.87 -39.81
N GLU A 213 -34.72 -23.36 -39.29
CA GLU A 213 -35.97 -24.09 -39.25
C GLU A 213 -37.09 -23.12 -39.63
N ILE A 214 -38.04 -23.58 -40.43
CA ILE A 214 -39.22 -22.86 -40.94
C ILE A 214 -38.96 -22.03 -42.21
N ALA A 215 -38.78 -22.72 -43.34
CA ALA A 215 -39.24 -22.24 -44.64
C ALA A 215 -39.39 -23.38 -45.65
N ASN A 216 -40.31 -24.33 -45.42
CA ASN A 216 -40.96 -25.02 -46.54
C ASN A 216 -42.29 -25.66 -46.13
N LYS A 217 -43.31 -24.83 -45.98
CA LYS A 217 -44.71 -25.25 -46.07
C LYS A 217 -45.49 -24.11 -46.70
N GLY A 218 -45.84 -24.27 -47.97
CA GLY A 218 -46.72 -23.33 -48.66
C GLY A 218 -46.41 -23.17 -50.14
N ALA A 219 -46.53 -24.24 -50.90
CA ALA A 219 -46.83 -24.11 -52.32
C ALA A 219 -47.67 -25.30 -52.80
N ASN A 220 -48.88 -24.98 -53.24
CA ASN A 220 -49.73 -25.67 -54.21
C ASN A 220 -50.67 -26.78 -53.71
N THR A 221 -51.84 -26.29 -53.27
CA THR A 221 -53.17 -26.73 -53.69
C THR A 221 -53.25 -27.09 -55.19
N GLU A 222 -53.74 -28.29 -55.53
CA GLU A 222 -55.01 -28.56 -56.25
C GLU A 222 -55.04 -29.91 -57.00
N SER A 223 -56.27 -30.42 -57.15
CA SER A 223 -56.76 -31.56 -57.96
C SER A 223 -56.74 -32.94 -57.27
N SER A 224 -57.82 -33.34 -56.59
CA SER A 224 -59.11 -33.87 -57.11
C SER A 224 -59.06 -35.34 -57.53
N ASP A 225 -59.69 -36.16 -56.68
CA ASP A 225 -60.63 -37.27 -56.91
C ASP A 225 -60.48 -38.26 -58.08
N ASN A 226 -60.67 -39.52 -57.66
CA ASN A 226 -61.39 -40.65 -58.27
C ASN A 226 -60.59 -41.84 -58.85
N ASN A 227 -60.98 -42.99 -58.28
CA ASN A 227 -60.80 -44.41 -58.63
C ASN A 227 -59.50 -45.12 -58.26
#